data_AF-A0A6P8CRV3-F1
#
_entry.id   AF-A0A6P8CRV3-F1
#
_cell.length_a   1.000
_cell.length_b   1.000
_cell.length_c   1.000
_cell.angle_alpha   90.00
_cell.angle_beta   90.00
_cell.angle_gamma   90.00
#
_symmetry.space_group_name_H-M   'P 1'
#
loop_
_entity.id
_entity.type
_entity.pdbx_description
1 polymer ?
#
loop_
_entity_poly.entity_id
_entity_poly.type
_entity_poly.pdbx_seq_one_letter_code
_entity_poly.pdbx_strand_id
1 'polypeptide(L)'
;MVLRRNPQGRIVKGETVPDPTSPVTASFSSSGPSVMTPDIMKPDVSAPGIDILAAYPPDVPPTKGGGDDRSVRFNVLSGTSMSCPHVAGAAAYVKTFHPDWSSSAVKSALMTTASKIRDTTTKGGPSGLEFSYGSGQINPLKAANPGLIYEITKDDYVNLLCSLGFDVRSIDRNSTCPKGAKSITEAELNYPSLIFKAPVSKPFKLALNRTAQMSGLQPRPIRPKLLAPPTSTSLWFLRSFPLSPSPR
;
A
#
# COMPACT_ATOMS: atom_id res chain seq x y z
N MET A 1 38.25 -36.62 -16.54
CA MET A 1 36.82 -36.29 -16.32
C MET A 1 35.99 -37.30 -17.10
N VAL A 2 35.38 -38.28 -16.43
CA VAL A 2 34.64 -39.37 -17.10
C VAL A 2 33.22 -38.90 -17.38
N LEU A 3 32.92 -38.63 -18.66
CA LEU A 3 31.55 -38.36 -19.13
C LEU A 3 30.72 -39.65 -18.99
N ARG A 4 29.71 -39.65 -18.10
CA ARG A 4 28.73 -40.75 -18.05
C ARG A 4 27.87 -40.70 -19.31
N ARG A 5 27.86 -41.80 -20.08
CA ARG A 5 27.23 -41.89 -21.42
C ARG A 5 25.69 -41.99 -21.44
N ASN A 6 24.99 -41.84 -20.32
CA ASN A 6 23.52 -41.87 -20.28
C ASN A 6 22.96 -41.25 -18.98
N PRO A 7 22.91 -39.92 -18.84
CA PRO A 7 22.31 -39.29 -17.66
C PRO A 7 20.80 -39.55 -17.63
N GLN A 8 20.28 -40.07 -16.52
CA GLN A 8 18.85 -40.22 -16.26
C GLN A 8 18.43 -39.30 -15.10
N GLY A 9 17.22 -38.75 -15.19
CA GLY A 9 16.61 -37.91 -14.15
C GLY A 9 15.15 -38.27 -13.93
N ARG A 10 14.64 -38.03 -12.71
CA ARG A 10 13.23 -38.24 -12.34
C ARG A 10 12.65 -36.95 -11.79
N ILE A 11 11.55 -36.50 -12.36
CA ILE A 11 10.73 -35.40 -11.83
C ILE A 11 9.69 -36.02 -10.90
N VAL A 12 9.63 -35.55 -9.66
CA VAL A 12 8.65 -35.98 -8.66
C VAL A 12 7.54 -34.95 -8.51
N LYS A 13 6.45 -35.32 -7.83
CA LYS A 13 5.35 -34.41 -7.51
C LYS A 13 5.88 -33.25 -6.66
N GLY A 14 5.38 -32.05 -6.90
CA GLY A 14 5.72 -30.87 -6.10
C GLY A 14 5.24 -31.02 -4.64
N GLU A 15 6.04 -30.48 -3.74
CA GLU A 15 5.78 -30.42 -2.30
C GLU A 15 5.87 -28.96 -1.83
N THR A 16 5.13 -28.61 -0.80
CA THR A 16 5.17 -27.26 -0.20
C THR A 16 6.26 -27.19 0.86
N VAL A 17 7.11 -26.18 0.79
CA VAL A 17 8.17 -25.92 1.77
C VAL A 17 8.00 -24.53 2.36
N PRO A 18 8.03 -24.36 3.70
CA PRO A 18 8.00 -23.03 4.30
C PRO A 18 9.23 -22.21 3.91
N ASP A 19 9.01 -20.99 3.43
CA ASP A 19 10.08 -20.03 3.14
C ASP A 19 10.27 -19.09 4.34
N PRO A 20 11.41 -19.17 5.06
CA PRO A 20 11.69 -18.31 6.22
C PRO A 20 11.94 -16.84 5.84
N THR A 21 12.08 -16.53 4.55
CA THR A 21 12.29 -15.17 4.07
C THR A 21 10.98 -14.41 3.81
N SER A 22 9.84 -15.11 3.77
CA SER A 22 8.52 -14.52 3.57
C SER A 22 8.11 -13.57 4.72
N PRO A 23 7.42 -12.44 4.44
CA PRO A 23 7.03 -11.96 3.11
C PRO A 23 8.16 -11.24 2.37
N VAL A 24 8.17 -11.36 1.05
CA VAL A 24 9.01 -10.59 0.12
C VAL A 24 8.17 -10.06 -1.03
N THR A 25 8.63 -8.97 -1.67
CA THR A 25 7.97 -8.45 -2.86
C THR A 25 8.24 -9.37 -4.06
N ALA A 26 7.20 -9.67 -4.84
CA ALA A 26 7.35 -10.45 -6.07
C ALA A 26 8.13 -9.67 -7.12
N SER A 27 9.03 -10.33 -7.86
CA SER A 27 9.87 -9.70 -8.88
C SER A 27 9.11 -9.04 -10.03
N PHE A 28 7.89 -9.51 -10.32
CA PHE A 28 7.01 -8.93 -11.34
C PHE A 28 6.13 -7.78 -10.82
N SER A 29 6.10 -7.55 -9.51
CA SER A 29 5.26 -6.49 -8.93
C SER A 29 5.78 -5.14 -9.37
N SER A 30 4.90 -4.29 -9.91
CA SER A 30 5.28 -2.95 -10.32
C SER A 30 5.69 -2.10 -9.13
N SER A 31 6.76 -1.32 -9.30
CA SER A 31 7.27 -0.39 -8.30
C SER A 31 6.89 1.05 -8.64
N GLY A 32 6.77 1.89 -7.61
CA GLY A 32 6.70 3.34 -7.76
C GLY A 32 8.05 4.00 -8.03
N PRO A 33 8.12 5.34 -7.98
CA PRO A 33 7.02 6.27 -7.70
C PRO A 33 5.97 6.30 -8.83
N SER A 34 4.78 6.84 -8.51
CA SER A 34 3.77 7.12 -9.52
C SER A 34 4.28 8.19 -10.49
N VAL A 35 4.11 7.97 -11.79
CA VAL A 35 4.44 8.97 -12.83
C VAL A 35 3.48 10.17 -12.79
N MET A 36 2.23 9.94 -12.35
CA MET A 36 1.18 10.96 -12.32
C MET A 36 1.19 11.79 -11.04
N THR A 37 1.55 11.16 -9.92
CA THR A 37 1.55 11.80 -8.60
C THR A 37 2.78 11.37 -7.79
N PRO A 38 3.98 11.82 -8.17
CA PRO A 38 5.24 11.34 -7.59
C PRO A 38 5.40 11.61 -6.09
N ASP A 39 4.69 12.60 -5.54
CA ASP A 39 4.75 12.93 -4.11
C ASP A 39 3.68 12.15 -3.29
N ILE A 40 2.91 11.26 -3.92
CA ILE A 40 2.04 10.28 -3.27
C ILE A 40 2.63 8.87 -3.42
N MET A 41 2.88 8.19 -2.30
CA MET A 41 3.46 6.85 -2.27
C MET A 41 2.61 5.84 -3.04
N LYS A 42 3.27 5.10 -3.94
CA LYS A 42 2.73 3.91 -4.59
C LYS A 42 3.78 2.79 -4.65
N PRO A 43 3.38 1.51 -4.46
CA PRO A 43 2.03 1.06 -4.07
C PRO A 43 1.68 1.49 -2.62
N ASP A 44 0.43 1.33 -2.21
CA ASP A 44 -0.02 1.73 -0.86
C ASP A 44 0.31 0.69 0.20
N VAL A 45 0.03 -0.58 -0.10
CA VAL A 45 0.20 -1.74 0.77
C VAL A 45 0.53 -2.97 -0.07
N SER A 46 0.97 -4.02 0.60
CA SER A 46 1.22 -5.34 0.03
C SER A 46 0.32 -6.41 0.65
N ALA A 47 0.02 -7.45 -0.11
CA ALA A 47 -0.77 -8.60 0.36
C ALA A 47 -0.36 -9.87 -0.40
N PRO A 48 -0.67 -11.07 0.13
CA PRO A 48 -0.33 -12.34 -0.52
C PRO A 48 -0.86 -12.42 -1.96
N GLY A 49 0.03 -12.68 -2.91
CA GLY A 49 -0.30 -12.78 -4.33
C GLY A 49 0.55 -13.77 -5.11
N ILE A 50 1.37 -14.58 -4.42
CA ILE A 50 2.15 -15.66 -5.01
C ILE A 50 1.53 -16.97 -4.56
N ASP A 51 1.34 -17.88 -5.52
CA ASP A 51 0.85 -19.24 -5.34
C ASP A 51 -0.45 -19.29 -4.52
N ILE A 52 -1.40 -18.43 -4.90
CA ILE A 52 -2.71 -18.34 -4.27
C ILE A 52 -3.63 -19.39 -4.86
N LEU A 53 -4.06 -20.33 -4.02
CA LEU A 53 -5.10 -21.30 -4.35
C LEU A 53 -6.48 -20.65 -4.28
N ALA A 54 -7.21 -20.63 -5.39
CA ALA A 54 -8.57 -20.09 -5.46
C ALA A 54 -9.46 -20.92 -6.39
N ALA A 55 -10.77 -20.69 -6.31
CA ALA A 55 -11.75 -21.33 -7.20
C ALA A 55 -11.44 -21.00 -8.67
N TYR A 56 -11.61 -21.99 -9.53
CA TYR A 56 -11.28 -21.88 -10.95
C TYR A 56 -12.36 -22.56 -11.80
N PRO A 57 -12.72 -22.00 -12.97
CA PRO A 57 -13.73 -22.61 -13.84
C PRO A 57 -13.29 -24.00 -14.32
N PRO A 58 -14.14 -25.03 -14.23
CA PRO A 58 -13.77 -26.40 -14.60
C PRO A 58 -13.62 -26.61 -16.11
N ASP A 59 -14.18 -25.73 -16.92
CA ASP A 59 -14.12 -25.70 -18.38
C ASP A 59 -12.86 -24.99 -18.91
N VAL A 60 -12.04 -24.41 -18.03
CA VAL A 60 -10.78 -23.75 -18.39
C VAL A 60 -9.62 -24.62 -17.91
N PRO A 61 -8.67 -25.00 -18.79
CA PRO A 61 -7.46 -25.69 -18.38
C PRO A 61 -6.65 -24.92 -17.33
N PRO A 62 -6.01 -25.62 -16.36
CA PRO A 62 -5.25 -24.95 -15.31
C PRO A 62 -3.93 -24.34 -15.80
N THR A 63 -3.39 -24.79 -16.93
CA THR A 63 -2.17 -24.23 -17.52
C THR A 63 -2.45 -23.38 -18.76
N LYS A 64 -1.62 -22.35 -18.94
CA LYS A 64 -1.63 -21.51 -20.15
C LYS A 64 -0.74 -22.18 -21.20
N GLY A 65 -1.26 -23.21 -21.86
CA GLY A 65 -0.56 -23.95 -22.92
C GLY A 65 -1.53 -24.88 -23.64
N GLY A 66 -1.29 -25.11 -24.94
CA GLY A 66 -2.08 -26.08 -25.70
C GLY A 66 -1.83 -27.50 -25.20
N GLY A 67 -2.88 -28.34 -25.17
CA GLY A 67 -2.78 -29.76 -24.83
C GLY A 67 -2.96 -30.11 -23.35
N ASP A 68 -3.45 -29.18 -22.53
CA ASP A 68 -3.89 -29.48 -21.17
C ASP A 68 -5.41 -29.66 -21.12
N ASP A 69 -5.88 -30.91 -21.10
CA ASP A 69 -7.30 -31.26 -21.03
C ASP A 69 -7.80 -31.48 -19.59
N ARG A 70 -7.00 -31.09 -18.57
CA ARG A 70 -7.39 -31.27 -17.18
C ARG A 70 -8.46 -30.25 -16.81
N SER A 71 -9.48 -30.73 -16.09
CA SER A 71 -10.49 -29.91 -15.41
C SER A 71 -10.19 -29.87 -13.92
N VAL A 72 -10.10 -28.68 -13.33
CA VAL A 72 -9.90 -28.48 -11.89
C VAL A 72 -10.93 -27.50 -11.33
N ARG A 73 -11.30 -27.67 -10.05
CA ARG A 73 -12.18 -26.71 -9.35
C ARG A 73 -11.42 -25.58 -8.67
N PHE A 74 -10.12 -25.77 -8.50
CA PHE A 74 -9.21 -24.83 -7.88
C PHE A 74 -7.91 -24.78 -8.65
N ASN A 75 -7.31 -23.60 -8.75
CA ASN A 75 -6.03 -23.39 -9.39
C ASN A 75 -5.14 -22.52 -8.51
N VAL A 76 -3.82 -22.69 -8.67
CA VAL A 76 -2.79 -21.93 -7.97
C VAL A 76 -2.23 -20.91 -8.94
N LEU A 77 -2.49 -19.63 -8.67
CA LEU A 77 -2.08 -18.54 -9.55
C LEU A 77 -1.32 -17.46 -8.78
N SER A 78 -0.47 -16.75 -9.52
CA SER A 78 0.38 -15.67 -9.01
C SER A 78 0.09 -14.38 -9.76
N GLY A 79 0.02 -13.26 -9.03
CA GLY A 79 -0.20 -11.93 -9.59
C GLY A 79 -0.66 -10.91 -8.56
N THR A 80 -0.48 -9.63 -8.87
CA THR A 80 -1.11 -8.54 -8.09
C THR A 80 -2.63 -8.62 -8.13
N SER A 81 -3.20 -9.21 -9.20
CA SER A 81 -4.62 -9.59 -9.28
C SER A 81 -5.06 -10.55 -8.18
N MET A 82 -4.16 -11.34 -7.61
CA MET A 82 -4.44 -12.23 -6.46
C MET A 82 -4.20 -11.54 -5.12
N SER A 83 -3.29 -10.55 -5.06
CA SER A 83 -3.15 -9.67 -3.88
C SER A 83 -4.35 -8.74 -3.68
N CYS A 84 -4.90 -8.19 -4.76
CA CYS A 84 -6.03 -7.25 -4.71
C CYS A 84 -7.25 -7.76 -3.90
N PRO A 85 -7.79 -8.98 -4.13
CA PRO A 85 -8.94 -9.48 -3.37
C PRO A 85 -8.63 -9.70 -1.88
N HIS A 86 -7.37 -9.98 -1.50
CA HIS A 86 -6.99 -10.03 -0.08
C HIS A 86 -7.13 -8.65 0.59
N VAL A 87 -6.67 -7.59 -0.07
CA VAL A 87 -6.82 -6.22 0.42
C VAL A 87 -8.30 -5.82 0.46
N ALA A 88 -9.08 -6.17 -0.56
CA ALA A 88 -10.52 -5.89 -0.59
C ALA A 88 -11.27 -6.60 0.54
N GLY A 89 -10.96 -7.88 0.80
CA GLY A 89 -11.52 -8.63 1.93
C GLY A 89 -11.12 -8.05 3.27
N ALA A 90 -9.86 -7.60 3.43
CA ALA A 90 -9.41 -6.90 4.63
C ALA A 90 -10.12 -5.55 4.84
N ALA A 91 -10.34 -4.78 3.78
CA ALA A 91 -11.08 -3.53 3.83
C ALA A 91 -12.55 -3.78 4.23
N ALA A 92 -13.19 -4.81 3.66
CA ALA A 92 -14.53 -5.22 4.04
C ALA A 92 -14.59 -5.66 5.51
N TYR A 93 -13.62 -6.43 5.98
CA TYR A 93 -13.49 -6.83 7.38
C TYR A 93 -13.39 -5.61 8.30
N VAL A 94 -12.53 -4.63 8.02
CA VAL A 94 -12.44 -3.39 8.82
C VAL A 94 -13.78 -2.64 8.81
N LYS A 95 -14.45 -2.59 7.66
CA LYS A 95 -15.74 -1.92 7.48
C LYS A 95 -16.86 -2.54 8.32
N THR A 96 -16.80 -3.83 8.68
CA THR A 96 -17.81 -4.44 9.57
C THR A 96 -17.74 -3.92 11.01
N PHE A 97 -16.55 -3.49 11.47
CA PHE A 97 -16.35 -2.88 12.79
C PHE A 97 -16.57 -1.37 12.78
N HIS A 98 -16.39 -0.74 11.62
CA HIS A 98 -16.54 0.71 11.43
C HIS A 98 -17.43 1.05 10.22
N PRO A 99 -18.75 0.79 10.29
CA PRO A 99 -19.67 0.94 9.16
C PRO A 99 -19.79 2.37 8.63
N ASP A 100 -19.43 3.36 9.43
CA ASP A 100 -19.46 4.81 9.17
C ASP A 100 -18.17 5.33 8.51
N TRP A 101 -17.05 4.61 8.62
CA TRP A 101 -15.77 5.11 8.12
C TRP A 101 -15.73 5.36 6.61
N SER A 102 -15.14 6.48 6.20
CA SER A 102 -14.85 6.75 4.80
C SER A 102 -13.87 5.71 4.21
N SER A 103 -13.86 5.57 2.88
CA SER A 103 -12.90 4.70 2.19
C SER A 103 -11.44 5.11 2.48
N SER A 104 -11.18 6.40 2.69
CA SER A 104 -9.87 6.93 3.07
C SER A 104 -9.50 6.55 4.50
N ALA A 105 -10.45 6.55 5.45
CA ALA A 105 -10.24 6.06 6.81
C ALA A 105 -9.88 4.56 6.85
N VAL A 106 -10.61 3.71 6.10
CA VAL A 106 -10.32 2.27 6.00
C VAL A 106 -8.93 2.05 5.38
N LYS A 107 -8.61 2.77 4.31
CA LYS A 107 -7.28 2.74 3.69
C LYS A 107 -6.19 3.17 4.67
N SER A 108 -6.40 4.26 5.41
CA SER A 108 -5.46 4.72 6.41
C SER A 108 -5.20 3.63 7.46
N ALA A 109 -6.25 2.97 7.95
CA ALA A 109 -6.11 1.91 8.93
C ALA A 109 -5.27 0.74 8.42
N LEU A 110 -5.49 0.31 7.17
CA LEU A 110 -4.71 -0.76 6.54
C LEU A 110 -3.24 -0.36 6.34
N MET A 111 -2.97 0.90 5.96
CA MET A 111 -1.61 1.41 5.73
C MET A 111 -0.84 1.57 7.05
N THR A 112 -1.41 2.25 8.04
CA THR A 112 -0.69 2.58 9.30
C THR A 112 -0.49 1.38 10.22
N THR A 113 -1.22 0.29 10.00
CA THR A 113 -1.09 -0.96 10.78
C THR A 113 -0.38 -2.08 10.01
N ALA A 114 0.04 -1.81 8.77
CA ALA A 114 0.81 -2.75 7.96
C ALA A 114 2.12 -3.14 8.65
N SER A 115 2.54 -4.38 8.42
CA SER A 115 3.78 -4.93 8.93
C SER A 115 4.89 -4.76 7.89
N LYS A 116 6.07 -4.34 8.34
CA LYS A 116 7.22 -4.14 7.44
C LYS A 116 7.55 -5.44 6.70
N ILE A 117 7.77 -5.33 5.39
CA ILE A 117 8.30 -6.41 4.56
C ILE A 117 9.82 -6.37 4.62
N ARG A 118 10.44 -7.55 4.75
CA ARG A 118 11.90 -7.68 4.63
C ARG A 118 12.22 -7.69 3.15
N ASP A 119 12.38 -6.52 2.54
CA ASP A 119 12.74 -6.48 1.14
C ASP A 119 14.22 -6.83 0.96
N THR A 120 14.47 -7.97 0.34
CA THR A 120 15.80 -8.48 -0.02
C THR A 120 16.06 -8.37 -1.53
N THR A 121 15.12 -7.80 -2.30
CA THR A 121 15.01 -8.03 -3.75
C THR A 121 15.28 -6.80 -4.62
N THR A 122 15.32 -5.59 -4.06
CA THR A 122 15.57 -4.38 -4.87
C THR A 122 17.04 -4.18 -5.18
N LYS A 123 17.33 -3.90 -6.46
CA LYS A 123 18.63 -3.43 -6.98
C LYS A 123 18.96 -1.96 -6.64
N GLY A 124 18.27 -1.36 -5.67
CA GLY A 124 18.56 -0.03 -5.13
C GLY A 124 18.83 -0.18 -3.65
N GLY A 125 19.80 0.57 -3.11
CA GLY A 125 20.21 0.50 -1.71
C GLY A 125 19.09 0.77 -0.69
N PRO A 126 19.43 1.00 0.60
CA PRO A 126 18.46 1.08 1.70
C PRO A 126 17.30 2.09 1.55
N SER A 127 17.42 3.04 0.61
CA SER A 127 16.42 4.07 0.31
C SER A 127 15.56 3.67 -0.89
N GLY A 128 14.23 3.65 -0.74
CA GLY A 128 13.28 3.44 -1.84
C GLY A 128 12.63 2.05 -1.88
N LEU A 129 12.88 1.21 -0.88
CA LEU A 129 12.22 -0.10 -0.73
C LEU A 129 10.69 0.05 -0.60
N GLU A 130 10.24 1.17 -0.04
CA GLU A 130 8.83 1.51 0.11
C GLU A 130 8.12 1.68 -1.25
N PHE A 131 8.86 1.95 -2.33
CA PHE A 131 8.28 1.94 -3.69
C PHE A 131 7.97 0.54 -4.21
N SER A 132 8.45 -0.52 -3.54
CA SER A 132 8.13 -1.91 -3.87
C SER A 132 6.89 -2.40 -3.10
N TYR A 133 6.76 -2.05 -1.82
CA TYR A 133 5.75 -2.65 -0.94
C TYR A 133 4.80 -1.65 -0.24
N GLY A 134 5.00 -0.35 -0.40
CA GLY A 134 4.22 0.69 0.27
C GLY A 134 4.45 0.72 1.78
N SER A 135 3.38 0.79 2.56
CA SER A 135 3.44 0.71 4.03
C SER A 135 3.81 -0.69 4.54
N GLY A 136 3.76 -1.72 3.69
CA GLY A 136 4.10 -3.11 4.02
C GLY A 136 2.92 -4.08 3.86
N GLN A 137 3.04 -5.27 4.43
CA GLN A 137 2.00 -6.29 4.35
C GLN A 137 0.81 -5.95 5.27
N ILE A 138 -0.41 -6.00 4.74
CA ILE A 138 -1.64 -5.72 5.50
C ILE A 138 -1.77 -6.60 6.74
N ASN A 139 -2.31 -6.02 7.83
CA ASN A 139 -2.67 -6.74 9.05
C ASN A 139 -4.14 -6.43 9.41
N PRO A 140 -5.12 -7.22 8.92
CA PRO A 140 -6.54 -6.92 9.09
C PRO A 140 -6.98 -6.83 10.56
N LEU A 141 -6.40 -7.66 11.44
CA LEU A 141 -6.71 -7.66 12.86
C LEU A 141 -6.30 -6.35 13.55
N LYS A 142 -5.11 -5.83 13.23
CA LYS A 142 -4.67 -4.53 13.75
C LYS A 142 -5.42 -3.37 13.09
N ALA A 143 -5.74 -3.48 11.80
CA ALA A 143 -6.46 -2.46 11.06
C ALA A 143 -7.89 -2.22 11.59
N ALA A 144 -8.50 -3.20 12.28
CA ALA A 144 -9.77 -3.00 12.95
C ALA A 144 -9.70 -2.02 14.14
N ASN A 145 -8.52 -1.72 14.68
CA ASN A 145 -8.34 -0.71 15.72
C ASN A 145 -6.97 -0.01 15.58
N PRO A 146 -6.83 0.92 14.61
CA PRO A 146 -5.55 1.53 14.26
C PRO A 146 -5.12 2.63 15.25
N GLY A 147 -6.00 3.05 16.16
CA GLY A 147 -5.78 4.17 17.08
C GLY A 147 -5.96 5.52 16.39
N LEU A 148 -5.22 5.78 15.31
CA LEU A 148 -5.34 7.00 14.49
C LEU A 148 -5.64 6.67 13.02
N ILE A 149 -6.42 7.54 12.39
CA ILE A 149 -6.69 7.52 10.96
C ILE A 149 -6.41 8.89 10.34
N TYR A 150 -5.91 8.88 9.10
CA TYR A 150 -5.73 10.05 8.25
C TYR A 150 -6.89 10.08 7.26
N GLU A 151 -7.88 10.90 7.57
CA GLU A 151 -9.06 11.03 6.73
C GLU A 151 -8.78 12.01 5.58
N ILE A 152 -9.27 11.64 4.40
CA ILE A 152 -9.23 12.46 3.19
C ILE A 152 -10.66 12.58 2.70
N THR A 153 -11.15 13.81 2.60
CA THR A 153 -12.50 14.12 2.15
C THR A 153 -12.57 14.18 0.63
N LYS A 154 -13.80 14.21 0.10
CA LYS A 154 -14.02 14.47 -1.33
C LYS A 154 -13.44 15.83 -1.75
N ASP A 155 -13.62 16.85 -0.93
CA ASP A 155 -13.15 18.21 -1.22
C ASP A 155 -11.62 18.27 -1.26
N ASP A 156 -10.92 17.47 -0.44
CA ASP A 156 -9.46 17.36 -0.50
C ASP A 156 -8.99 16.81 -1.87
N TYR A 157 -9.68 15.79 -2.40
CA TYR A 157 -9.39 15.26 -3.74
C TYR A 157 -9.75 16.25 -4.85
N VAL A 158 -10.88 16.95 -4.73
CA VAL A 158 -11.27 18.00 -5.70
C VAL A 158 -10.21 19.11 -5.71
N ASN A 159 -9.76 19.58 -4.55
CA ASN A 159 -8.71 20.57 -4.43
C ASN A 159 -7.40 20.10 -5.08
N LEU A 160 -7.00 18.85 -4.85
CA LEU A 160 -5.80 18.28 -5.46
C LEU A 160 -5.91 18.23 -6.98
N LEU A 161 -7.02 17.71 -7.51
CA LEU A 161 -7.24 17.60 -8.95
C LEU A 161 -7.27 18.97 -9.62
N CYS A 162 -7.90 19.96 -8.99
CA CYS A 162 -7.89 21.34 -9.45
C CYS A 162 -6.47 21.94 -9.46
N SER A 163 -5.66 21.67 -8.43
CA SER A 163 -4.26 22.09 -8.36
C SER A 163 -3.37 21.45 -9.43
N LEU A 164 -3.71 20.23 -9.86
CA LEU A 164 -3.04 19.53 -10.96
C LEU A 164 -3.56 19.97 -12.35
N GLY A 165 -4.56 20.85 -12.42
CA GLY A 165 -5.12 21.37 -13.67
C GLY A 165 -6.16 20.48 -14.33
N PHE A 166 -6.72 19.49 -13.62
CA PHE A 166 -7.79 18.65 -14.13
C PHE A 166 -9.15 19.37 -14.08
N ASP A 167 -9.99 19.11 -15.09
CA ASP A 167 -11.40 19.52 -15.03
C ASP A 167 -12.21 18.54 -14.17
N VAL A 168 -12.42 18.89 -12.91
CA VAL A 168 -13.17 18.07 -11.96
C VAL A 168 -14.62 17.82 -12.37
N ARG A 169 -15.22 18.66 -13.23
CA ARG A 169 -16.59 18.46 -13.72
C ARG A 169 -16.72 17.25 -14.64
N SER A 170 -15.61 16.84 -15.26
CA SER A 170 -15.57 15.61 -16.07
C SER A 170 -15.69 14.33 -15.22
N ILE A 171 -15.32 14.41 -13.93
CA ILE A 171 -15.33 13.29 -12.98
C ILE A 171 -16.59 13.35 -12.11
N ASP A 172 -16.90 14.52 -11.57
CA ASP A 172 -18.12 14.78 -10.81
C ASP A 172 -18.72 16.12 -11.24
N ARG A 173 -19.84 16.04 -11.96
CA ARG A 173 -20.56 17.19 -12.51
C ARG A 173 -20.97 18.21 -11.45
N ASN A 174 -21.14 17.79 -10.20
CA ASN A 174 -21.53 18.66 -9.09
C ASN A 174 -20.33 19.32 -8.39
N SER A 175 -19.11 18.89 -8.70
CA SER A 175 -17.90 19.48 -8.12
C SER A 175 -17.40 20.65 -8.96
N THR A 176 -16.93 21.70 -8.28
CA THR A 176 -16.29 22.85 -8.93
C THR A 176 -15.02 23.21 -8.21
N CYS A 177 -13.99 23.61 -8.95
CA CYS A 177 -12.76 24.12 -8.35
C CYS A 177 -13.07 25.40 -7.54
N PRO A 178 -12.74 25.43 -6.25
CA PRO A 178 -13.03 26.59 -5.42
C PRO A 178 -12.24 27.81 -5.88
N LYS A 179 -12.92 28.95 -6.03
CA LYS A 179 -12.30 30.20 -6.43
C LYS A 179 -11.43 30.73 -5.29
N GLY A 180 -10.14 30.93 -5.54
CA GLY A 180 -9.21 31.46 -4.53
C GLY A 180 -8.78 30.45 -3.46
N ALA A 181 -9.07 29.15 -3.63
CA ALA A 181 -8.49 28.13 -2.77
C ALA A 181 -6.97 28.09 -2.92
N LYS A 182 -6.29 27.86 -1.79
CA LYS A 182 -4.85 27.60 -1.80
C LYS A 182 -4.60 26.34 -2.63
N SER A 183 -3.75 26.45 -3.64
CA SER A 183 -3.30 25.28 -4.38
C SER A 183 -2.58 24.35 -3.41
N ILE A 184 -3.09 23.12 -3.25
CA ILE A 184 -2.42 22.10 -2.46
C ILE A 184 -1.48 21.30 -3.36
N THR A 185 -0.29 20.99 -2.85
CA THR A 185 0.61 20.05 -3.48
C THR A 185 0.20 18.62 -3.16
N GLU A 186 0.61 17.65 -3.97
CA GLU A 186 0.29 16.23 -3.71
C GLU A 186 0.86 15.78 -2.35
N ALA A 187 2.02 16.34 -1.95
CA ALA A 187 2.65 16.10 -0.66
C ALA A 187 1.81 16.63 0.53
N GLU A 188 0.96 17.63 0.32
CA GLU A 188 0.08 18.24 1.33
C GLU A 188 -1.24 17.50 1.51
N LEU A 189 -1.59 16.59 0.60
CA LEU A 189 -2.73 15.69 0.81
C LEU A 189 -2.55 14.96 2.14
N ASN A 190 -3.64 14.80 2.91
CA ASN A 190 -3.63 14.15 4.22
C ASN A 190 -3.45 12.62 4.13
N TYR A 191 -2.44 12.19 3.37
CA TYR A 191 -2.15 10.80 3.04
C TYR A 191 -1.33 10.14 4.16
N PRO A 192 -1.57 8.86 4.49
CA PRO A 192 -0.90 8.13 5.57
C PRO A 192 0.54 7.69 5.22
N SER A 193 1.21 8.44 4.35
CA SER A 193 2.64 8.31 4.02
C SER A 193 3.23 9.67 3.68
N LEU A 194 4.55 9.78 3.77
CA LEU A 194 5.31 10.99 3.43
C LEU A 194 6.36 10.63 2.39
N ILE A 195 6.25 11.22 1.21
CA ILE A 195 7.26 11.17 0.15
C ILE A 195 7.50 12.60 -0.31
N PHE A 196 8.76 12.88 -0.63
CA PHE A 196 9.13 14.14 -1.26
C PHE A 196 10.41 13.92 -2.07
N LYS A 197 10.54 14.64 -3.18
CA LYS A 197 11.78 14.68 -3.96
C LYS A 197 12.77 15.65 -3.34
N ALA A 198 13.85 15.14 -2.75
CA ALA A 198 14.91 15.96 -2.19
C ALA A 198 15.91 16.44 -3.27
N PRO A 199 16.42 17.68 -3.20
CA PRO A 199 17.55 18.10 -4.01
C PRO A 199 18.82 17.34 -3.60
N VAL A 200 19.58 16.86 -4.59
CA VAL A 200 20.84 16.15 -4.35
C VAL A 200 21.89 17.15 -3.85
N SER A 201 22.54 16.83 -2.73
CA SER A 201 23.68 17.56 -2.17
C SER A 201 23.42 19.02 -1.76
N LYS A 202 22.15 19.42 -1.57
CA LYS A 202 21.78 20.74 -1.03
C LYS A 202 20.93 20.57 0.22
N PRO A 203 21.20 21.33 1.31
CA PRO A 203 20.30 21.35 2.44
C PRO A 203 18.95 21.93 2.01
N PHE A 204 17.88 21.32 2.51
CA PHE A 204 16.51 21.77 2.28
C PHE A 204 15.73 21.73 3.59
N LYS A 205 14.67 22.52 3.68
CA LYS A 205 13.68 22.44 4.76
C LYS A 205 12.33 22.16 4.12
N LEU A 206 11.63 21.16 4.64
CA LEU A 206 10.30 20.80 4.21
C LEU A 206 9.41 20.70 5.45
N ALA A 207 8.24 21.34 5.39
CA ALA A 207 7.21 21.23 6.40
C ALA A 207 5.94 20.68 5.73
N LEU A 208 5.49 19.51 6.18
CA LEU A 208 4.27 18.87 5.70
C LEU A 208 3.27 18.81 6.85
N ASN A 209 2.04 19.22 6.57
CA ASN A 209 0.95 19.15 7.54
C ASN A 209 0.18 17.85 7.37
N ARG A 210 -0.18 17.24 8.50
CA ARG A 210 -1.05 16.07 8.56
C ARG A 210 -2.04 16.22 9.70
N THR A 211 -3.26 15.79 9.46
CA THR A 211 -4.35 15.77 10.44
C THR A 211 -4.72 14.32 10.72
N ALA A 212 -4.49 13.87 11.94
CA ALA A 212 -4.88 12.54 12.38
C ALA A 212 -6.10 12.64 13.30
N GLN A 213 -7.09 11.80 13.08
CA GLN A 213 -8.27 11.68 13.94
C GLN A 213 -8.19 10.41 14.77
N MET A 214 -8.75 10.46 15.98
CA MET A 214 -8.86 9.28 16.85
C MET A 214 -9.94 8.34 16.34
N SER A 215 -9.61 7.07 16.18
CA SER A 215 -10.55 6.02 15.75
C SER A 215 -11.30 5.35 16.91
N GLY A 216 -10.96 5.68 18.16
CA GLY A 216 -11.52 5.04 19.37
C GLY A 216 -11.95 6.03 20.45
N LEU A 217 -12.81 5.55 21.36
CA LEU A 217 -13.48 6.35 22.40
C LEU A 217 -12.57 6.82 23.55
N GLN A 218 -11.39 6.21 23.73
CA GLN A 218 -10.49 6.57 24.83
C GLN A 218 -9.26 7.33 24.34
N PRO A 219 -9.10 8.61 24.68
CA PRO A 219 -7.89 9.36 24.38
C PRO A 219 -6.70 8.76 25.13
N ARG A 220 -5.84 8.02 24.43
CA ARG A 220 -4.54 7.60 24.95
C ARG A 220 -3.47 8.61 24.54
N PRO A 221 -2.52 9.00 25.41
CA PRO A 221 -1.39 9.83 25.01
C PRO A 221 -0.57 9.10 23.93
N ILE A 222 -0.51 9.67 22.73
CA ILE A 222 0.29 9.14 21.63
C ILE A 222 1.63 9.87 21.64
N ARG A 223 2.73 9.12 21.79
CA ARG A 223 4.07 9.65 21.62
C ARG A 223 4.57 9.33 20.22
N PRO A 224 4.76 10.34 19.35
CA PRO A 224 5.31 10.08 18.03
C PRO A 224 6.75 9.58 18.16
N LYS A 225 7.09 8.53 17.39
CA LYS A 225 8.46 8.03 17.28
C LYS A 225 8.97 8.32 15.87
N LEU A 226 10.11 9.00 15.78
CA LEU A 226 10.77 9.27 14.51
C LEU A 226 11.90 8.28 14.27
N LEU A 227 11.96 7.80 13.04
CA LEU A 227 13.10 7.06 12.50
C LEU A 227 13.54 7.83 11.26
N ALA A 228 14.63 8.58 11.37
CA ALA A 228 15.17 9.35 10.26
C ALA A 228 15.87 8.41 9.27
N PRO A 229 15.81 8.68 7.95
CA PRO A 229 16.64 8.00 6.97
C PRO A 229 18.13 8.17 7.31
N PRO A 230 19.01 7.23 6.93
CA PRO A 230 20.44 7.25 7.29
C PRO A 230 21.18 8.55 6.92
N THR A 231 20.65 9.32 5.96
CA THR A 231 21.25 10.54 5.41
C THR A 231 20.60 11.85 5.88
N SER A 232 19.54 11.80 6.72
CA SER A 232 18.84 13.00 7.18
C SER A 232 19.35 13.45 8.54
N THR A 233 19.77 14.72 8.64
CA THR A 233 20.40 15.27 9.85
C THR A 233 19.41 15.66 10.93
N SER A 234 18.10 15.85 10.64
CA SER A 234 17.07 16.06 11.68
C SER A 234 15.64 15.97 11.12
N LEU A 235 14.76 15.18 11.76
CA LEU A 235 13.31 15.17 11.52
C LEU A 235 12.61 15.56 12.83
N TRP A 236 11.62 16.46 12.80
CA TRP A 236 10.94 16.98 13.99
C TRP A 236 9.43 17.09 13.79
N PHE A 237 8.64 16.80 14.84
CA PHE A 237 7.23 17.21 14.90
C PHE A 237 7.16 18.62 15.47
N LEU A 238 6.59 19.56 14.71
CA LEU A 238 6.53 20.95 15.12
C LEU A 238 5.46 21.23 16.20
N ARG A 239 4.48 20.34 16.40
CA ARG A 239 3.44 20.46 17.44
C ARG A 239 2.92 19.09 17.92
N SER A 240 2.80 18.91 19.23
CA SER A 240 1.96 17.91 19.87
C SER A 240 0.56 18.50 20.09
N PHE A 241 -0.48 17.92 19.51
CA PHE A 241 -1.85 18.42 19.67
C PHE A 241 -2.61 17.63 20.74
N PRO A 242 -3.46 18.28 21.56
CA PRO A 242 -4.46 17.59 22.35
C PRO A 242 -5.44 16.88 21.40
N LEU A 243 -5.68 15.59 21.65
CA LEU A 243 -6.57 14.76 20.84
C LEU A 243 -8.03 15.15 21.11
N SER A 244 -8.73 15.68 20.11
CA SER A 244 -10.19 15.86 20.14
C SER A 244 -10.87 14.63 19.53
N PRO A 245 -11.94 14.09 20.14
CA PRO A 245 -12.74 13.04 19.51
C PRO A 245 -13.43 13.56 18.24
N SER A 246 -13.65 12.65 17.28
CA SER A 246 -14.40 12.93 16.04
C SER A 246 -15.87 13.24 16.36
N PRO A 247 -16.49 14.26 15.72
CA PRO A 247 -17.93 14.45 15.77
C PRO A 247 -18.63 13.30 15.04
N ARG A 248 -19.50 12.59 15.78
CA ARG A 248 -20.39 11.53 15.25
C ARG A 248 -21.40 12.08 14.26
#